data_AF-A0A661ZF07-F1
#
_entry.id   AF-A0A661ZF07-F1
#
_cell.length_a   1.000
_cell.length_b   1.000
_cell.length_c   1.000
_cell.angle_alpha   90.00
_cell.angle_beta   90.00
_cell.angle_gamma   90.00
#
_symmetry.space_group_name_H-M   'P 1'
#
loop_
_entity.id
_entity.type
_entity.pdbx_description
1 polymer ?
#
loop_
_entity_poly.entity_id
_entity_poly.type
_entity_poly.pdbx_seq_one_letter_code
_entity_poly.pdbx_strand_id
1 'polypeptide(L)' 'MFFSNSKLANFYGGFEVTEAFTKPLRDVNFDTQLPDPVSNRFDLFMGVRVGWIIPLMKRLPDKVYYY' A
#
# COMPACT_ATOMS: atom_id res chain seq x y z
N MET A 1 -14.61 0.87 -3.86
CA MET A 1 -14.19 1.31 -5.21
C MET A 1 -15.38 1.92 -5.91
N PHE A 2 -15.33 3.21 -6.23
CA PHE A 2 -16.36 3.88 -7.03
C PHE A 2 -15.83 4.03 -8.47
N PHE A 3 -16.49 3.38 -9.42
CA PHE A 3 -16.21 3.53 -10.83
C PHE A 3 -17.36 4.34 -11.44
N SER A 4 -17.11 5.62 -11.74
CA SER A 4 -18.04 6.47 -12.46
C SER A 4 -18.04 6.12 -13.94
N ASN A 5 -19.20 6.21 -14.60
CA ASN A 5 -19.36 6.01 -16.04
C ASN A 5 -18.67 7.11 -16.88
N SER A 6 -18.20 8.19 -16.23
CA SER A 6 -17.31 9.19 -16.80
C SER A 6 -15.85 8.72 -16.69
N LYS A 7 -15.25 8.40 -17.84
CA LYS A 7 -13.88 7.88 -18.08
C LYS A 7 -12.68 8.65 -17.47
N LEU A 8 -12.89 9.64 -16.60
CA LEU A 8 -11.86 10.57 -16.12
C LEU A 8 -11.65 10.59 -14.60
N ALA A 9 -12.58 10.08 -13.80
CA ALA A 9 -12.54 10.24 -12.34
C ALA A 9 -12.57 8.89 -11.59
N ASN A 10 -11.53 8.09 -11.75
CA ASN A 10 -11.34 6.87 -10.95
C ASN A 10 -10.39 7.18 -9.80
N PHE A 11 -10.90 7.53 -8.63
CA PHE A 11 -10.09 7.70 -7.42
C PHE A 11 -10.23 6.47 -6.52
N TYR A 12 -9.15 6.07 -5.87
CA TYR A 12 -9.20 5.09 -4.80
C TYR A 12 -8.65 5.71 -3.52
N GLY A 13 -9.28 5.37 -2.41
CA GLY A 13 -8.87 5.75 -1.07
C GLY A 13 -9.07 4.57 -0.14
N GLY A 14 -8.22 4.46 0.88
CA GLY A 14 -8.31 3.43 1.90
C GLY A 14 -7.43 3.73 3.10
N PHE A 15 -7.73 3.05 4.22
CA PHE A 15 -6.88 3.05 5.40
C PHE A 15 -6.07 1.75 5.41
N GLU A 16 -4.81 1.86 5.81
CA GLU A 16 -3.93 0.72 6.04
C GLU A 16 -3.59 0.66 7.51
N VAL A 17 -3.75 -0.52 8.09
CA VAL A 17 -3.32 -0.84 9.44
C VAL A 17 -2.50 -2.12 9.33
N THR A 18 -1.31 -2.11 9.91
CA THR A 18 -0.39 -3.24 9.94
C THR A 18 0.07 -3.43 11.37
N GLU A 19 -0.20 -4.60 11.90
CA GLU A 19 0.21 -5.02 13.24
C GLU A 19 1.36 -6.02 13.10
N ALA A 20 2.42 -5.82 13.85
CA ALA A 20 3.59 -6.69 13.88
C ALA A 20 3.93 -7.07 15.31
N PHE A 21 3.94 -8.38 15.57
CA PHE A 21 4.41 -8.97 16.82
C PHE A 21 5.83 -9.46 16.58
N THR A 22 6.81 -8.74 17.12
CA THR A 22 8.22 -9.04 16.93
C THR A 22 8.86 -9.52 18.23
N LYS A 23 9.91 -10.33 18.12
CA LYS A 23 10.71 -10.79 19.27
C LYS A 23 12.19 -10.75 18.90
N PRO A 24 13.09 -10.44 19.84
CA PRO A 24 14.51 -10.53 19.59
C PRO A 24 14.87 -12.00 19.32
N LEU A 25 15.64 -12.22 18.24
CA LEU A 25 16.18 -13.53 17.89
C LEU A 25 17.54 -13.80 18.53
N ARG A 26 18.13 -12.77 19.16
CA ARG A 26 19.43 -12.83 19.81
C ARG A 26 19.22 -12.84 21.32
N ASP A 27 20.04 -13.62 22.01
CA ASP A 27 20.02 -13.67 23.47
C ASP A 27 20.61 -12.42 24.11
N VAL A 28 21.56 -11.76 23.44
CA VAL A 28 22.22 -10.53 23.93
C VAL A 28 22.38 -9.49 22.82
N ASN A 29 22.29 -8.22 23.21
CA ASN A 29 22.55 -7.06 22.36
C ASN A 29 24.07 -6.82 22.27
N PHE A 30 24.55 -6.44 21.07
CA PHE A 30 25.99 -6.33 20.81
C PHE A 30 26.63 -5.07 21.44
N ASP A 31 25.88 -3.99 21.51
CA ASP A 31 26.29 -2.70 22.04
C ASP A 31 26.35 -2.68 23.57
N THR A 32 25.37 -3.32 24.22
CA THR A 32 25.21 -3.32 25.69
C THR A 32 25.69 -4.62 26.35
N GLN A 33 25.91 -5.69 25.58
CA GLN A 33 26.22 -7.05 26.08
C GLN A 33 25.18 -7.61 27.06
N LEU A 34 24.00 -7.01 27.11
CA LEU A 34 22.90 -7.39 27.98
C LEU A 34 21.78 -8.04 27.15
N PRO A 35 21.01 -8.96 27.75
CA PRO A 35 19.78 -9.42 27.12
C PRO A 35 18.83 -8.25 26.86
N ASP A 36 18.07 -8.34 25.79
CA ASP A 36 17.04 -7.34 25.50
C ASP A 36 16.02 -7.32 26.65
N PRO A 37 15.81 -6.17 27.33
CA PRO A 37 14.82 -6.09 28.41
C PRO A 37 13.40 -6.38 27.93
N VAL A 38 13.13 -6.28 26.63
CA VAL A 38 11.81 -6.50 26.03
C VAL A 38 11.85 -7.71 25.08
N SER A 39 11.33 -8.84 25.54
CA SER A 39 11.27 -10.10 24.78
C SER A 39 10.16 -10.15 23.72
N ASN A 40 9.09 -9.38 23.88
CA ASN A 40 8.01 -9.26 22.90
C ASN A 40 7.74 -7.79 22.63
N ARG A 41 7.74 -7.41 21.37
CA ARG A 41 7.49 -6.06 20.89
C ARG A 41 6.22 -6.07 20.04
N PHE A 42 5.40 -5.04 20.25
CA PHE A 42 4.19 -4.81 19.48
C PHE A 42 4.38 -3.52 18.69
N ASP A 43 4.39 -3.66 17.37
CA ASP A 43 4.56 -2.57 16.43
C ASP A 43 3.23 -2.36 15.68
N LEU A 44 2.69 -1.15 15.74
CA LEU A 44 1.47 -0.77 15.03
C LEU A 44 1.82 0.32 14.01
N PHE A 45 1.60 0.01 12.73
CA PHE A 45 1.77 0.95 11.64
C PHE A 45 0.40 1.28 11.03
N MET A 46 0.09 2.56 10.92
CA MET A 46 -1.18 3.02 10.35
C MET A 46 -0.95 4.14 9.35
N GLY A 47 -1.70 4.11 8.25
CA GLY A 47 -1.54 5.05 7.15
C GLY A 47 -2.81 5.25 6.35
N VAL A 48 -2.85 6.37 5.62
CA VAL A 48 -3.92 6.69 4.67
C VAL A 48 -3.35 6.55 3.26
N ARG A 49 -4.05 5.84 2.39
CA ARG A 49 -3.70 5.70 0.97
C ARG A 49 -4.76 6.37 0.13
N VAL A 50 -4.32 7.27 -0.76
CA VAL A 50 -5.17 7.94 -1.76
C VAL A 50 -4.44 7.86 -3.09
N GLY A 51 -5.16 7.53 -4.17
CA GLY A 51 -4.59 7.50 -5.50
C GLY A 51 -5.61 7.76 -6.60
N TRP A 52 -5.11 8.25 -7.73
CA TRP A 52 -5.89 8.53 -8.93
C TRP A 52 -5.51 7.53 -10.02
N ILE A 53 -6.49 6.79 -10.51
CA ILE A 53 -6.35 5.82 -11.60
C ILE A 53 -6.62 6.55 -12.92
N ILE A 54 -5.58 6.64 -13.76
CA ILE A 54 -5.67 7.19 -15.12
C ILE A 54 -5.72 6.01 -16.11
N PRO A 55 -6.87 5.71 -16.73
CA PRO A 55 -6.97 4.62 -17.69
C PRO A 55 -6.30 5.01 -19.02
N LEU A 56 -5.17 4.37 -19.34
CA LEU A 56 -4.52 4.48 -20.66
C LEU A 56 -5.20 3.54 -21.65
N MET A 57 -6.22 4.02 -22.36
CA MET A 57 -6.83 3.26 -23.47
C MET A 57 -6.02 3.48 -24.75
N LYS A 58 -5.72 2.40 -25.50
CA LYS A 58 -5.30 2.53 -26.91
C LYS A 58 -6.42 3.26 -27.66
N ARG A 59 -6.08 4.32 -28.41
CA ARG A 59 -7.00 4.91 -29.38
C ARG A 59 -7.49 3.77 -30.27
N LEU A 60 -8.80 3.48 -30.26
CA LEU A 60 -9.38 2.72 -31.36
C LEU A 60 -9.17 3.58 -32.62
N PRO A 61 -8.68 3.01 -33.73
CA PRO A 61 -8.58 3.77 -34.97
C PRO A 61 -9.97 4.31 -35.31
N ASP A 62 -10.06 5.63 -35.47
CA ASP A 62 -11.27 6.28 -35.94
C ASP A 62 -11.70 5.60 -37.23
N LYS A 63 -12.98 5.20 -37.26
CA LYS A 63 -13.70 4.54 -38.36
C LYS A 63 -13.05 4.82 -39.71
N VAL A 64 -12.37 3.81 -40.27
CA VAL A 64 -11.97 3.86 -41.67
C VAL A 64 -13.24 3.67 -42.50
N TYR A 65 -13.77 4.77 -43.04
CA TYR A 65 -14.81 4.73 -44.06
C TYR A 65 -14.13 4.28 -45.37
N TYR A 66 -14.42 3.05 -45.82
CA TYR A 66 -14.16 2.67 -47.20
C TYR A 66 -15.44 2.96 -48.01
N TYR A 67 -15.30 3.78 -49.05
CA TYR A 67 -16.31 4.05 -50.08
C TYR A 67 -16.36 2.89 -51.07
#